data_AF-B3VUN7-F1
#
_entry.id   AF-B3VUN7-F1
#
_cell.length_a   1.000
_cell.length_b   1.000
_cell.length_c   1.000
_cell.angle_alpha   90.00
_cell.angle_beta   90.00
_cell.angle_gamma   90.00
#
_symmetry.space_group_name_H-M   'P 1'
#
loop_
_entity.id
_entity.type
_entity.pdbx_description
1 polymer ?
#
loop_
_entity_poly.entity_id
_entity_poly.type
_entity_poly.pdbx_seq_one_letter_code
_entity_poly.pdbx_strand_id
1 'polypeptide(L)' 'MKSIQFCILLWCWRAICCQGCELTNITIAVEKEECRFCISINTT' A
#
# COMPACT_ATOMS: atom_id res chain seq x y z
N MET A 1 -9.60 24.00 -24.43
CA MET A 1 -8.37 23.18 -24.57
C MET A 1 -7.65 22.91 -23.23
N LYS A 2 -7.53 23.88 -22.31
CA LYS A 2 -6.86 23.67 -21.01
C LYS A 2 -7.54 22.67 -20.06
N SER A 3 -8.88 22.59 -20.06
CA SER A 3 -9.63 21.68 -19.18
C SER A 3 -9.40 20.20 -19.52
N ILE A 4 -9.34 19.85 -20.80
CA ILE A 4 -9.09 18.48 -21.27
C ILE A 4 -7.69 18.01 -20.85
N GLN A 5 -6.69 18.89 -20.96
CA GLN A 5 -5.33 18.60 -20.51
C GLN A 5 -5.26 18.37 -19.00
N PHE A 6 -6.04 19.13 -18.21
CA PHE A 6 -6.12 18.95 -16.75
C PHE A 6 -6.78 17.62 -16.37
N CYS A 7 -7.85 17.23 -17.07
CA CYS A 7 -8.50 15.94 -16.87
C CYS A 7 -7.56 14.77 -17.17
N ILE A 8 -6.82 14.83 -18.27
CA ILE A 8 -5.84 13.78 -18.64
C ILE A 8 -4.76 13.66 -17.56
N LEU A 9 -4.20 14.78 -17.09
CA LEU A 9 -3.20 14.79 -16.01
C LEU A 9 -3.74 14.16 -14.71
N LEU A 10 -4.97 14.50 -14.33
CA LEU A 10 -5.61 13.97 -13.14
C LEU A 10 -5.85 12.45 -13.23
N TRP A 11 -6.21 11.96 -14.41
CA TRP A 11 -6.47 10.54 -14.67
C TRP A 11 -5.17 9.74 -14.75
N CYS A 12 -4.13 10.28 -15.38
CA CYS A 12 -2.80 9.68 -15.40
C CYS A 12 -2.19 9.57 -14.00
N TRP A 13 -2.36 10.59 -13.14
CA TRP A 13 -1.92 10.53 -11.75
C TRP A 13 -2.62 9.38 -11.00
N ARG A 14 -3.94 9.27 -11.11
CA ARG A 14 -4.70 8.18 -10.48
C ARG A 14 -4.26 6.81 -10.98
N ALA A 15 -4.01 6.66 -12.27
CA ALA A 15 -3.51 5.41 -12.84
C ALA A 15 -2.13 5.03 -12.29
N ILE A 16 -1.19 5.98 -12.19
CA ILE A 16 0.16 5.74 -11.64
C ILE A 16 0.10 5.33 -10.16
N CYS A 17 -0.72 6.00 -9.34
CA CYS A 17 -0.91 5.61 -7.93
C CYS A 17 -1.49 4.20 -7.76
N CYS A 18 -2.28 3.72 -8.72
CA CYS A 18 -2.95 2.43 -8.64
C CYS A 18 -2.19 1.28 -9.34
N GLN A 19 -1.13 1.57 -10.11
CA GLN A 19 -0.34 0.54 -10.81
C GLN A 19 0.69 -0.16 -9.93
N GLY A 20 0.99 0.38 -8.74
CA GLY A 20 1.96 -0.21 -7.81
C GLY A 20 1.35 -1.09 -6.72
N CYS A 21 0.07 -1.46 -6.82
CA CYS A 21 -0.54 -2.34 -5.83
C CYS A 21 -0.07 -3.78 -6.09
N GLU A 22 0.91 -4.21 -5.31
CA GLU A 22 1.51 -5.54 -5.40
C GLU A 22 1.56 -6.19 -4.03
N LEU A 23 1.52 -7.52 -4.03
CA LEU A 23 1.77 -8.32 -2.84
C LEU A 23 3.22 -8.11 -2.40
N THR A 24 3.42 -7.58 -1.19
CA THR A 24 4.74 -7.34 -0.63
C THR A 24 4.92 -8.12 0.65
N ASN A 25 6.07 -8.76 0.81
CA ASN A 25 6.39 -9.44 2.05
C ASN A 25 6.73 -8.39 3.11
N ILE A 26 5.98 -8.42 4.21
CA ILE A 26 6.16 -7.54 5.35
C ILE A 26 6.43 -8.37 6.61
N THR A 27 7.18 -7.78 7.54
CA THR A 27 7.37 -8.37 8.87
C THR A 27 6.42 -7.68 9.84
N ILE A 28 5.51 -8.44 10.43
CA ILE A 28 4.59 -7.95 11.46
C ILE A 28 5.03 -8.45 12.83
N ALA A 29 4.81 -7.63 13.86
CA ALA A 29 4.93 -8.04 15.24
C ALA A 29 3.57 -8.57 15.71
N VAL A 30 3.50 -9.84 16.09
CA VAL A 30 2.30 -10.48 16.64
C VAL A 30 2.45 -10.61 18.14
N GLU A 31 1.45 -10.15 18.87
CA GLU A 31 1.40 -10.21 20.33
C GLU A 31 0.20 -11.03 20.78
N LYS A 32 0.41 -11.89 21.77
CA LYS A 32 -0.66 -12.52 22.54
C LYS A 32 -0.51 -12.05 23.99
N GLU A 33 -1.56 -11.43 24.53
CA GLU A 33 -1.50 -10.78 25.85
C GLU A 33 -1.04 -11.72 26.98
N GLU A 34 -1.48 -12.99 26.94
CA GLU A 34 -1.06 -14.05 27.87
C GLU A 34 0.46 -14.31 27.84
N CYS A 35 1.11 -14.06 26.72
CA CYS A 35 2.53 -14.29 26.50
C CYS A 35 3.39 -13.09 26.94
N ARG A 36 2.85 -11.86 26.92
CA ARG A 36 3.58 -10.61 27.27
C ARG A 36 4.87 -10.39 26.47
N PHE A 37 4.95 -10.97 25.27
CA PHE A 37 6.04 -10.76 24.33
C PHE A 37 5.51 -10.74 22.90
N CYS A 38 6.26 -10.09 22.01
CA CYS A 38 5.97 -10.03 20.59
C CYS A 38 6.84 -11.03 19.83
N ILE A 39 6.28 -11.64 18.78
CA ILE A 39 7.03 -12.42 17.80
C ILE A 39 6.97 -11.73 16.44
N SER A 40 8.08 -11.74 15.71
CA SER A 40 8.13 -11.20 14.34
C SER A 40 7.86 -12.32 13.35
N ILE A 41 6.83 -12.13 12.50
CA ILE A 41 6.46 -13.09 11.46
C ILE A 41 6.48 -12.37 10.11
N ASN A 42 7.06 -13.03 9.11
CA ASN A 42 6.98 -12.58 7.73
C ASN A 42 5.66 -13.07 7.13
N THR A 43 4.89 -12.15 6.56
CA THR A 43 3.65 -12.45 5.84
C THR A 43 3.60 -11.60 4.58
N THR A 44 2.71 -11.99 3.67
CA THR A 44 2.26 -11.14 2.57
C THR A 44 0.92 -10.50 2.93
#